data_AF-A0A940IDH8-F1
#
_entry.id   AF-A0A940IDH8-F1
#
_cell.length_a   1.000
_cell.length_b   1.000
_cell.length_c   1.000
_cell.angle_alpha   90.00
_cell.angle_beta   90.00
_cell.angle_gamma   90.00
#
_symmetry.space_group_name_H-M   'P 1'
#
loop_
_entity.id
_entity.type
_entity.pdbx_description
1 polymer ?
#
loop_
_entity_poly.entity_id
_entity_poly.type
_entity_poly.pdbx_seq_one_letter_code
_entity_poly.pdbx_strand_id
1 'polypeptide(L)'
;MGNKSNIASALHIAVEETADVKGRFETGLQALRKADRYKIVVSDTRKLTGSVDIDSSTKDKYPEANRWDYAIEYGGETFFVEVHPGSTGEVKTVIAKLDWLKQWLKNAAPAIDALKSKNKSAYHWVYTKDSAILPNSKYAKMLSINGLGLPKKQLTL
;
A
#
# COMPACT_ATOMS: atom_id res chain seq x y z
N MET A 1 1.12 -36.51 -3.41
CA MET A 1 1.92 -35.30 -3.11
C MET A 1 1.43 -34.19 -4.03
N GLY A 2 0.69 -33.23 -3.48
CA GLY A 2 0.12 -32.13 -4.25
C GLY A 2 1.24 -31.22 -4.78
N ASN A 3 1.27 -31.05 -6.09
CA ASN A 3 2.19 -30.16 -6.79
C ASN A 3 1.90 -28.72 -6.32
N LYS A 4 2.66 -28.23 -5.32
CA LYS A 4 2.63 -26.81 -4.96
C LYS A 4 3.29 -26.09 -6.12
N SER A 5 2.49 -25.57 -7.04
CA SER A 5 2.97 -24.56 -7.97
C SER A 5 3.62 -23.46 -7.12
N ASN A 6 4.94 -23.40 -7.19
CA ASN A 6 5.73 -22.33 -6.62
C ASN A 6 5.42 -21.12 -7.50
N ILE A 7 4.26 -20.48 -7.29
CA ILE A 7 3.90 -19.27 -8.02
C ILE A 7 4.90 -18.24 -7.52
N ALA A 8 5.91 -17.96 -8.34
CA ALA A 8 6.82 -16.85 -8.10
C ALA A 8 5.94 -15.61 -7.85
N SER A 9 6.15 -14.95 -6.72
CA SER A 9 5.46 -13.71 -6.39
C SER A 9 5.63 -12.73 -7.55
N ALA A 10 4.51 -12.29 -8.13
CA ALA A 10 4.55 -11.35 -9.25
C ALA A 10 5.09 -10.01 -8.75
N LEU A 11 4.75 -9.64 -7.51
CA LEU A 11 5.31 -8.46 -6.85
C LEU A 11 6.83 -8.57 -6.68
N HIS A 12 7.38 -9.73 -6.31
CA HIS A 12 8.84 -9.91 -6.20
C HIS A 12 9.54 -9.62 -7.53
N ILE A 13 9.03 -10.18 -8.63
CA ILE A 13 9.59 -9.94 -9.97
C ILE A 13 9.53 -8.43 -10.31
N ALA A 14 8.36 -7.80 -10.11
CA ALA A 14 8.18 -6.38 -10.40
C ALA A 14 9.08 -5.47 -9.52
N VAL A 15 9.34 -5.86 -8.27
CA VAL A 15 10.27 -5.15 -7.37
C VAL A 15 11.70 -5.25 -7.88
N GLU A 16 12.15 -6.41 -8.35
CA GLU A 16 13.50 -6.58 -8.90
C GLU A 16 13.75 -5.80 -10.19
N GLU A 17 12.69 -5.54 -10.97
CA GLU A 17 12.71 -4.72 -12.17
C GLU A 17 12.62 -3.21 -11.87
N THR A 18 12.21 -2.83 -10.67
CA THR A 18 12.01 -1.43 -10.27
C THR A 18 13.22 -0.92 -9.50
N ALA A 19 14.08 -0.12 -10.15
CA ALA A 19 15.33 0.36 -9.57
C ALA A 19 15.19 0.99 -8.17
N ASP A 20 14.10 1.72 -7.94
CA ASP A 20 13.84 2.46 -6.69
C ASP A 20 13.55 1.57 -5.49
N VAL A 21 13.18 0.32 -5.70
CA VAL A 21 12.85 -0.65 -4.65
C VAL A 21 13.55 -2.00 -4.84
N LYS A 22 14.51 -2.10 -5.75
CA LYS A 22 15.20 -3.34 -6.07
C LYS A 22 15.83 -3.98 -4.84
N GLY A 23 15.64 -5.29 -4.64
CA GLY A 23 16.13 -6.01 -3.46
C GLY A 23 15.39 -5.70 -2.17
N ARG A 24 14.23 -5.03 -2.23
CA ARG A 24 13.42 -4.64 -1.05
C ARG A 24 12.15 -5.47 -0.88
N PHE A 25 11.99 -6.53 -1.68
CA PHE A 25 10.89 -7.47 -1.50
C PHE A 25 11.11 -8.30 -0.25
N GLU A 26 10.06 -8.42 0.56
CA GLU A 26 10.08 -9.21 1.78
C GLU A 26 8.91 -10.19 1.81
N THR A 27 9.13 -11.39 2.34
CA THR A 27 8.09 -12.43 2.39
C THR A 27 6.99 -12.06 3.39
N GLY A 28 5.72 -12.24 3.00
CA GLY A 28 4.57 -11.85 3.81
C GLY A 28 4.58 -10.37 4.17
N LEU A 29 4.36 -10.02 5.44
CA LEU A 29 4.36 -8.63 5.93
C LEU A 29 5.71 -8.16 6.49
N GLN A 30 6.82 -8.80 6.11
CA GLN A 30 8.11 -8.54 6.74
C GLN A 30 8.68 -7.15 6.40
N ALA A 31 8.32 -6.54 5.26
CA ALA A 31 8.70 -5.16 4.94
C ALA A 31 8.02 -4.13 5.85
N LEU A 32 6.83 -4.43 6.37
CA LEU A 32 6.12 -3.49 7.23
C LEU A 32 6.84 -3.31 8.56
N ARG A 33 6.83 -2.06 9.06
CA ARG A 33 7.24 -1.74 10.43
C ARG A 33 6.47 -2.62 11.41
N LYS A 34 7.15 -3.09 12.46
CA LYS A 34 6.56 -3.99 13.47
C LYS A 34 5.25 -3.44 14.07
N ALA A 35 5.18 -2.12 14.26
CA ALA A 35 4.01 -1.43 14.79
C ALA A 35 2.83 -1.35 13.81
N ASP A 36 3.03 -1.64 12.52
CA ASP A 36 1.99 -1.53 11.50
C ASP A 36 1.43 -2.89 11.10
N ARG A 37 2.18 -3.98 11.30
CA ARG A 37 1.81 -5.34 10.87
C ARG A 37 0.44 -5.78 11.39
N TYR A 38 0.12 -5.49 12.66
CA TYR A 38 -1.18 -5.88 13.25
C TYR A 38 -2.37 -5.15 12.62
N LYS A 39 -2.13 -4.10 11.83
CA LYS A 39 -3.16 -3.36 11.13
C LYS A 39 -3.60 -4.05 9.85
N ILE A 40 -2.88 -5.07 9.39
CA ILE A 40 -3.26 -5.89 8.24
C ILE A 40 -3.79 -7.22 8.74
N VAL A 41 -5.02 -7.55 8.34
CA VAL A 41 -5.70 -8.80 8.67
C VAL A 41 -5.85 -9.59 7.38
N VAL A 42 -5.28 -10.80 7.35
CA VAL A 42 -5.42 -11.71 6.21
C VAL A 42 -6.31 -12.88 6.58
N SER A 43 -7.25 -13.20 5.69
CA SER A 43 -8.18 -14.32 5.90
C SER A 43 -7.55 -15.67 5.57
N ASP A 44 -6.69 -15.74 4.54
CA ASP A 44 -5.90 -16.92 4.19
C ASP A 44 -4.42 -16.53 4.05
N THR A 45 -3.61 -16.90 5.04
CA THR A 45 -2.17 -16.57 5.06
C THR A 45 -1.40 -17.16 3.88
N ARG A 46 -1.91 -18.21 3.23
CA ARG A 46 -1.27 -18.82 2.05
C ARG A 46 -1.37 -17.93 0.80
N LYS A 47 -2.31 -16.98 0.80
CA LYS A 47 -2.47 -15.99 -0.26
C LYS A 47 -1.60 -14.76 -0.04
N LEU A 48 -1.05 -14.57 1.15
CA LEU A 48 -0.16 -13.47 1.49
C LEU A 48 1.28 -13.86 1.12
N THR A 49 1.74 -13.39 -0.02
CA THR A 49 3.03 -13.80 -0.60
C THR A 49 4.16 -12.85 -0.26
N GLY A 50 3.90 -11.53 -0.22
CA GLY A 50 4.97 -10.57 0.05
C GLY A 50 4.53 -9.13 0.24
N SER A 51 5.51 -8.28 0.58
CA SER A 51 5.35 -6.84 0.75
C SER A 51 6.64 -6.09 0.42
N VAL A 52 6.50 -4.77 0.23
CA VAL A 52 7.60 -3.82 0.06
C VAL A 52 7.28 -2.53 0.83
N ASP A 53 8.29 -1.95 1.48
CA ASP A 53 8.24 -0.64 2.13
C ASP A 53 8.72 0.41 1.12
N ILE A 54 7.77 1.12 0.52
CA ILE A 54 8.00 2.14 -0.50
C ILE A 54 8.62 3.39 0.14
N ASP A 55 8.13 3.84 1.29
CA ASP A 55 8.59 5.08 1.93
C ASP A 55 10.10 5.02 2.21
N SER A 56 10.56 3.99 2.92
CA SER A 56 11.98 3.86 3.27
C SER A 56 12.86 3.59 2.05
N SER A 57 12.39 2.79 1.10
CA SER A 57 13.17 2.44 -0.09
C SER A 57 13.38 3.64 -1.02
N THR A 58 12.41 4.54 -1.08
CA THR A 58 12.43 5.70 -1.98
C THR A 58 12.87 6.99 -1.29
N LYS A 59 13.12 6.95 0.03
CA LYS A 59 13.47 8.11 0.85
C LYS A 59 14.71 8.86 0.35
N ASP A 60 15.80 8.14 0.08
CA ASP A 60 17.07 8.78 -0.30
C ASP A 60 16.95 9.50 -1.66
N LYS A 61 16.16 8.95 -2.58
CA LYS A 61 15.94 9.50 -3.92
C LYS A 61 14.91 10.65 -3.92
N TYR A 62 13.91 10.59 -3.04
CA TYR A 62 12.83 11.57 -2.98
C TYR A 62 12.64 12.10 -1.54
N PRO A 63 13.65 12.75 -0.94
CA PRO A 63 13.68 13.06 0.50
C PRO A 63 12.52 13.96 0.97
N GLU A 64 12.11 14.91 0.13
CA GLU A 64 11.06 15.90 0.44
C GLU A 64 9.67 15.50 -0.12
N ALA A 65 9.55 14.33 -0.73
CA ALA A 65 8.29 13.89 -1.31
C ALA A 65 7.33 13.34 -0.23
N ASN A 66 6.04 13.49 -0.49
CA ASN A 66 4.98 12.80 0.24
C ASN A 66 4.96 11.32 -0.17
N ARG A 67 5.92 10.53 0.31
CA ARG A 67 6.03 9.11 -0.05
C ARG A 67 4.90 8.29 0.57
N TRP A 68 4.47 7.25 -0.13
CA TRP A 68 3.49 6.26 0.35
C TRP A 68 4.20 5.13 1.09
N ASP A 69 3.56 4.51 2.08
CA ASP A 69 4.26 3.56 2.94
C ASP A 69 4.50 2.19 2.30
N TYR A 70 3.46 1.45 1.91
CA TYR A 70 3.62 0.01 1.59
C TYR A 70 2.88 -0.43 0.31
N ALA A 71 3.39 -1.49 -0.31
CA ALA A 71 2.63 -2.37 -1.18
C ALA A 71 2.65 -3.82 -0.65
N ILE A 72 1.52 -4.52 -0.76
CA ILE A 72 1.32 -5.87 -0.22
C ILE A 72 0.66 -6.74 -1.29
N GLU A 73 1.26 -7.88 -1.59
CA GLU A 73 0.70 -8.88 -2.50
C GLU A 73 -0.17 -9.86 -1.73
N TYR A 74 -1.44 -9.96 -2.14
CA TYR A 74 -2.41 -10.90 -1.59
C TYR A 74 -3.28 -11.49 -2.70
N GLY A 75 -3.27 -12.82 -2.84
CA GLY A 75 -4.09 -13.53 -3.81
C GLY A 75 -3.74 -13.22 -5.27
N GLY A 76 -2.49 -12.82 -5.54
CA GLY A 76 -2.02 -12.43 -6.88
C GLY A 76 -2.35 -10.98 -7.26
N GLU A 77 -2.91 -10.20 -6.35
CA GLU A 77 -3.14 -8.75 -6.52
C GLU A 77 -2.29 -7.95 -5.53
N THR A 78 -1.93 -6.72 -5.91
CA THR A 78 -1.19 -5.79 -5.06
C THR A 78 -2.12 -4.71 -4.49
N PHE A 79 -2.01 -4.50 -3.17
CA PHE A 79 -2.73 -3.48 -2.41
C PHE A 79 -1.72 -2.49 -1.83
N PHE A 80 -2.01 -1.20 -1.98
CA PHE A 80 -1.17 -0.11 -1.48
C PHE A 80 -1.75 0.44 -0.19
N VAL A 81 -0.92 0.52 0.85
CA VAL A 81 -1.37 0.85 2.20
C VAL A 81 -0.55 1.99 2.77
N GLU A 82 -1.24 3.02 3.22
CA GLU A 82 -0.69 4.15 3.97
C GLU A 82 -1.13 4.04 5.43
N VAL A 83 -0.19 4.08 6.37
CA VAL A 83 -0.45 4.06 7.80
C VAL A 83 -0.20 5.45 8.39
N HIS A 84 -1.27 6.23 8.56
CA HIS A 84 -1.17 7.67 8.84
C HIS A 84 -2.23 8.15 9.83
N PRO A 85 -1.99 9.14 10.71
CA PRO A 85 -3.00 9.65 11.64
C PRO A 85 -4.32 10.06 10.97
N GLY A 86 -5.47 9.53 11.43
CA GLY A 86 -6.79 9.72 10.81
C GLY A 86 -7.48 11.06 11.13
N SER A 87 -6.71 12.13 11.34
CA SER A 87 -7.29 13.45 11.65
C SER A 87 -7.75 14.17 10.37
N THR A 88 -8.66 15.13 10.50
CA THR A 88 -9.11 15.95 9.35
C THR A 88 -8.01 16.85 8.79
N GLY A 89 -7.01 17.19 9.60
CA GLY A 89 -5.82 17.95 9.17
C GLY A 89 -4.93 17.17 8.20
N GLU A 90 -4.88 15.85 8.32
CA GLU A 90 -4.02 14.98 7.50
C GLU A 90 -4.62 14.62 6.14
N VAL A 91 -5.87 14.97 5.87
CA VAL A 91 -6.56 14.54 4.64
C VAL A 91 -5.83 15.04 3.40
N LYS A 92 -5.33 16.29 3.42
CA LYS A 92 -4.55 16.84 2.30
C LYS A 92 -3.19 16.15 2.16
N THR A 93 -2.52 15.85 3.27
CA THR A 93 -1.25 15.13 3.31
C THR A 93 -1.38 13.76 2.64
N VAL A 94 -2.38 12.97 3.05
CA VAL A 94 -2.59 11.62 2.52
C VAL A 94 -3.02 11.64 1.04
N ILE A 95 -3.79 12.65 0.60
CA ILE A 95 -4.08 12.83 -0.83
C ILE A 95 -2.79 13.15 -1.60
N ALA A 96 -1.94 14.04 -1.09
CA ALA A 96 -0.66 14.34 -1.73
C ALA A 96 0.25 13.11 -1.78
N LYS A 97 0.22 12.25 -0.76
CA LYS A 97 0.91 10.96 -0.78
C LYS A 97 0.36 10.02 -1.85
N LEU A 98 -0.96 9.96 -2.01
CA LEU A 98 -1.60 9.14 -3.04
C LEU A 98 -1.25 9.61 -4.44
N ASP A 99 -1.22 10.93 -4.65
CA ASP A 99 -0.85 11.52 -5.94
C ASP A 99 0.61 11.24 -6.28
N TRP A 100 1.52 11.33 -5.31
CA TRP A 100 2.90 10.93 -5.47
C TRP A 100 3.00 9.44 -5.82
N LEU A 101 2.29 8.56 -5.12
CA LEU A 101 2.29 7.11 -5.40
C LEU A 101 1.87 6.84 -6.84
N LYS A 102 0.76 7.42 -7.29
CA LYS A 102 0.24 7.22 -8.66
C LYS A 102 1.25 7.67 -9.71
N GLN A 103 1.94 8.79 -9.48
CA GLN A 103 2.98 9.28 -10.38
C GLN A 103 4.22 8.38 -10.36
N TRP A 104 4.66 7.93 -9.19
CA TRP A 104 5.78 7.01 -9.04
C TRP A 104 5.50 5.66 -9.70
N LEU A 105 4.33 5.09 -9.48
CA LEU A 105 3.86 3.86 -10.14
C LEU A 105 3.85 3.99 -11.66
N LYS A 106 3.38 5.12 -12.20
CA LYS A 106 3.36 5.35 -13.65
C LYS A 106 4.76 5.49 -14.25
N ASN A 107 5.66 6.22 -13.58
CA ASN A 107 6.90 6.69 -14.19
C ASN A 107 8.12 5.83 -13.82
N ALA A 108 8.14 5.27 -12.62
CA ALA A 108 9.29 4.55 -12.07
C ALA A 108 9.00 3.07 -11.77
N ALA A 109 7.74 2.71 -11.49
CA ALA A 109 7.36 1.34 -11.12
C ALA A 109 6.15 0.78 -11.92
N PRO A 110 6.14 0.85 -13.27
CA PRO A 110 4.99 0.42 -14.07
C PRO A 110 4.68 -1.07 -13.95
N ALA A 111 5.69 -1.92 -13.69
CA ALA A 111 5.50 -3.34 -13.43
C ALA A 111 4.71 -3.58 -12.14
N ILE A 112 4.95 -2.79 -11.09
CA ILE A 112 4.19 -2.85 -9.83
C ILE A 112 2.77 -2.30 -10.05
N ASP A 113 2.61 -1.22 -10.83
CA ASP A 113 1.29 -0.66 -11.14
C ASP A 113 0.37 -1.67 -11.85
N ALA A 114 0.93 -2.50 -12.72
CA ALA A 114 0.18 -3.51 -13.46
C ALA A 114 -0.46 -4.58 -12.57
N LEU A 115 0.08 -4.80 -11.36
CA LEU A 115 -0.36 -5.80 -10.39
C LEU A 115 -1.46 -5.31 -9.44
N LYS A 116 -1.81 -4.02 -9.48
CA LYS A 116 -2.79 -3.45 -8.56
C LYS A 116 -4.13 -4.15 -8.65
N SER A 117 -4.81 -4.33 -7.51
CA SER A 117 -6.15 -4.92 -7.49
C SER A 117 -7.09 -4.12 -8.40
N LYS A 118 -7.80 -4.83 -9.29
CA LYS A 118 -8.72 -4.22 -10.27
C LYS A 118 -10.17 -4.33 -9.82
N ASN A 119 -10.48 -5.35 -9.03
CA ASN A 119 -11.83 -5.66 -8.58
C ASN A 119 -12.16 -5.03 -7.21
N LYS A 120 -11.13 -4.68 -6.43
CA LYS A 120 -11.26 -3.97 -5.17
C LYS A 120 -10.53 -2.63 -5.28
N SER A 121 -10.82 -1.72 -4.35
CA SER A 121 -10.01 -0.50 -4.21
C SER A 121 -8.57 -0.91 -3.90
N ALA A 122 -7.61 -0.51 -4.73
CA ALA A 122 -6.20 -0.85 -4.55
C ALA A 122 -5.51 0.01 -3.49
N TYR A 123 -6.04 1.20 -3.17
CA TYR A 123 -5.42 2.17 -2.28
C TYR A 123 -6.16 2.24 -0.94
N HIS A 124 -5.42 2.15 0.15
CA HIS A 124 -5.98 2.11 1.49
C HIS A 124 -5.24 3.01 2.45
N TRP A 125 -6.01 3.77 3.21
CA TRP A 125 -5.52 4.49 4.37
C TRP A 125 -5.94 3.75 5.65
N VAL A 126 -4.97 3.42 6.49
CA VAL A 126 -5.18 2.78 7.78
C VAL A 126 -4.69 3.71 8.88
N TYR A 127 -5.55 4.09 9.82
CA TYR A 127 -5.17 5.09 10.81
C TYR A 127 -4.29 4.52 11.92
N THR A 128 -3.40 5.34 12.47
CA THR A 128 -2.48 4.94 13.54
C THR A 128 -3.20 4.70 14.88
N LYS A 129 -4.03 5.65 15.34
CA LYS A 129 -4.73 5.61 16.63
C LYS A 129 -6.25 5.61 16.47
N ASP A 130 -6.78 6.71 15.96
CA ASP A 130 -8.20 7.01 15.79
C ASP A 130 -8.43 7.76 14.47
N SER A 131 -9.72 7.93 14.13
CA SER A 131 -10.14 8.73 12.99
C SER A 131 -11.21 9.73 13.41
N ALA A 132 -10.98 11.00 13.07
CA ALA A 132 -11.94 12.08 13.25
C ALA A 132 -12.73 12.38 11.96
N ILE A 133 -12.52 11.60 10.89
CA ILE A 133 -13.15 11.83 9.60
C ILE A 133 -14.51 11.14 9.57
N LEU A 134 -15.56 11.95 9.71
CA LEU A 134 -16.94 11.47 9.71
C LEU A 134 -17.40 11.04 8.31
N PRO A 135 -18.22 9.97 8.22
CA PRO A 135 -18.98 9.66 7.01
C PRO A 135 -19.78 10.88 6.54
N ASN A 136 -19.91 11.06 5.22
CA ASN A 136 -20.64 12.18 4.58
C ASN A 136 -20.07 13.59 4.82
N SER A 137 -18.92 13.72 5.49
CA SER A 137 -18.24 15.01 5.61
C SER A 137 -17.66 15.49 4.28
N LYS A 138 -17.33 16.79 4.18
CA LYS A 138 -16.58 17.34 3.03
C LYS A 138 -15.25 16.61 2.79
N TYR A 139 -14.62 16.13 3.87
CA TYR A 139 -13.35 15.38 3.80
C TYR A 139 -13.57 13.98 3.25
N ALA A 140 -14.64 13.29 3.65
CA ALA A 140 -15.02 12.00 3.07
C ALA A 140 -15.27 12.11 1.56
N LYS A 141 -15.98 13.17 1.14
CA LYS A 141 -16.18 13.47 -0.29
C LYS A 141 -14.87 13.74 -1.01
N MET A 142 -13.96 14.52 -0.41
CA MET A 142 -12.65 14.84 -0.97
C MET A 142 -11.79 13.58 -1.17
N LEU A 143 -11.79 12.65 -0.20
CA LEU A 143 -11.11 11.36 -0.33
C LEU A 143 -11.67 10.54 -1.50
N SER A 144 -13.00 10.42 -1.57
CA SER A 144 -13.70 9.65 -2.61
C SER A 144 -13.39 10.15 -4.02
N ILE A 145 -13.42 11.48 -4.23
CA ILE A 145 -13.07 12.11 -5.52
C ILE A 145 -11.62 11.77 -5.95
N ASN A 146 -10.71 11.63 -4.99
CA ASN A 146 -9.31 11.27 -5.26
C ASN A 146 -9.08 9.75 -5.35
N GLY A 147 -10.14 8.94 -5.23
CA GLY A 147 -10.08 7.48 -5.32
C GLY A 147 -9.64 6.79 -4.03
N LEU A 148 -9.80 7.45 -2.88
CA LEU A 148 -9.48 6.90 -1.56
C LEU A 148 -10.73 6.77 -0.68
N GLY A 149 -10.84 5.65 0.04
CA GLY A 149 -11.89 5.46 1.04
C GLY A 149 -11.61 6.18 2.35
N LEU A 150 -12.58 6.14 3.27
CA LEU A 150 -12.36 6.54 4.67
C LEU A 150 -11.24 5.71 5.31
N PRO A 151 -10.45 6.29 6.23
CA PRO A 151 -9.40 5.55 6.90
C PRO A 151 -9.99 4.43 7.77
N LYS A 152 -9.31 3.28 7.78
CA LYS A 152 -9.75 2.10 8.52
C LYS A 152 -8.87 1.87 9.75
N LYS A 153 -9.39 1.21 10.78
CA LYS A 153 -8.57 0.77 11.92
C LYS A 153 -7.58 -0.32 11.52
N GLN A 154 -8.09 -1.26 10.72
CA GLN A 154 -7.38 -2.38 10.15
C GLN A 154 -7.87 -2.58 8.71
N LEU A 155 -6.99 -3.11 7.87
CA LEU A 155 -7.31 -3.51 6.52
C LEU A 155 -7.43 -5.03 6.46
N THR A 156 -8.58 -5.53 6.04
CA THR A 156 -8.77 -6.95 5.72
C THR A 156 -8.51 -7.18 4.24
N LEU A 157 -7.61 -8.11 3.91
CA LEU A 157 -7.28 -8.53 2.55
C LEU A 157 -7.99 -9.85 2.17
#